data_AF-A0A822C223-F1
#
_entry.id   AF-A0A822C223-F1
#
_cell.length_a   1.000
_cell.length_b   1.000
_cell.length_c   1.000
_cell.angle_alpha   90.00
_cell.angle_beta   90.00
_cell.angle_gamma   90.00
#
_symmetry.space_group_name_H-M   'P 1'
#
loop_
_entity.id
_entity.type
_entity.pdbx_description
1 polymer ?
#
loop_
_entity_poly.entity_id
_entity_poly.type
_entity_poly.pdbx_seq_one_letter_code
_entity_poly.pdbx_strand_id
1 'polypeptide(L)'
;MTTEPVDMSLYNTTSSLLISAYRCNRGLGILSTNHSIVCFFPPQYYGNYCQYHSDRFLLLLHLNLSQSIYSVQNHTEILLKVLLLFFFENQVLMTNQFQVQPALEMNKIYKKTFHFVYSHSLRFRQERMKRYFNRSNILHSHPYSIRIEMYETQRDKQVSLIAGWQYSIDFDYLPVFLLAKVLRLTKPNPCLTNPCNKNQQCQQLINDQSKYLCLCKSNFTGEGCSIEDSRCKNGFCAAQALCKPDYQSLLRGNQSPYCICPYNRYGPQCDINIDD
;
A
#
# COMPACT_ATOMS: atom_id res chain seq x y z
N MET A 1 17.47 32.28 -19.72
CA MET A 1 17.44 32.85 -21.08
C MET A 1 18.87 32.72 -21.58
N THR A 2 19.21 31.73 -22.39
CA THR A 2 18.80 31.62 -23.80
C THR A 2 18.55 30.17 -24.19
N THR A 3 17.43 29.96 -24.87
CA THR A 3 17.00 28.73 -25.54
C THR A 3 17.69 28.65 -26.89
N GLU A 4 18.45 27.60 -27.15
CA GLU A 4 18.87 27.21 -28.50
C GLU A 4 18.25 25.85 -28.86
N PRO A 5 17.95 25.65 -30.15
CA PRO A 5 16.88 24.75 -30.58
C PRO A 5 17.31 23.28 -30.51
N VAL A 6 16.35 22.44 -30.11
CA VAL A 6 16.47 20.99 -30.23
C VAL A 6 16.41 20.64 -31.71
N ASP A 7 17.58 20.43 -32.31
CA ASP A 7 17.69 20.00 -33.70
C ASP A 7 17.37 18.50 -33.77
N MET A 8 16.13 18.19 -34.15
CA MET A 8 15.62 16.82 -34.29
C MET A 8 15.99 16.30 -35.68
N SER A 9 17.27 16.02 -35.91
CA SER A 9 17.69 15.35 -37.14
C SER A 9 17.24 13.87 -37.09
N LEU A 10 16.17 13.56 -37.82
CA LEU A 10 15.67 12.21 -38.10
C LEU A 10 16.71 11.42 -38.92
N TYR A 11 17.75 10.92 -38.26
CA TYR A 11 18.72 10.00 -38.84
C TYR A 11 18.11 8.60 -38.93
N ASN A 12 17.79 8.14 -40.15
CA ASN A 12 17.43 6.75 -40.54
C ASN A 12 16.87 5.90 -39.39
N THR A 13 15.66 6.23 -38.98
CA THR A 13 15.09 5.91 -37.66
C THR A 13 14.37 4.56 -37.56
N THR A 14 14.40 3.69 -38.56
CA THR A 14 13.70 2.39 -38.43
C THR A 14 14.61 1.30 -37.85
N SER A 15 15.85 1.16 -38.31
CA SER A 15 16.71 0.04 -37.87
C SER A 15 17.35 0.25 -36.48
N SER A 16 17.74 1.48 -36.14
CA SER A 16 18.35 1.80 -34.85
C SER A 16 17.33 1.72 -33.69
N LEU A 17 16.10 2.20 -33.91
CA LEU A 17 14.97 2.06 -32.98
C LEU A 17 14.56 0.59 -32.80
N LEU A 18 14.53 -0.21 -33.88
CA LEU A 18 14.27 -1.64 -33.82
C LEU A 18 15.32 -2.38 -32.98
N ILE A 19 16.62 -2.10 -33.17
CA ILE A 19 17.70 -2.74 -32.40
C ILE A 19 17.64 -2.35 -30.91
N SER A 20 17.27 -1.11 -30.58
CA SER A 20 17.08 -0.69 -29.19
C SER A 20 15.86 -1.34 -28.52
N ALA A 21 14.79 -1.66 -29.27
CA ALA A 21 13.59 -2.29 -28.73
C ALA A 21 13.85 -3.73 -28.23
N TYR A 22 14.70 -4.50 -28.92
CA TYR A 22 15.01 -5.88 -28.50
C TYR A 22 15.96 -5.98 -27.30
N ARG A 23 16.79 -4.96 -27.03
CA ARG A 23 17.73 -5.00 -25.90
C ARG A 23 17.06 -4.90 -24.54
N CYS A 24 15.87 -4.31 -24.46
CA CYS A 24 15.13 -4.16 -23.21
C CYS A 24 14.05 -5.25 -23.02
N ASN A 25 14.16 -6.40 -23.70
CA ASN A 25 13.18 -7.50 -23.62
C ASN A 25 11.72 -7.01 -23.71
N ARG A 26 11.00 -7.01 -22.57
CA ARG A 26 9.57 -6.63 -22.45
C ARG A 26 9.35 -5.16 -22.06
N GLY A 27 10.41 -4.37 -21.92
CA GLY A 27 10.35 -2.95 -21.61
C GLY A 27 10.79 -2.05 -22.75
N LEU A 28 10.80 -0.75 -22.48
CA LEU A 28 11.07 0.29 -23.46
C LEU A 28 12.52 0.73 -23.38
N GLY A 29 13.28 0.56 -24.47
CA GLY A 29 14.65 1.08 -24.57
C GLY A 29 14.67 2.50 -25.09
N ILE A 30 15.36 3.39 -24.38
CA ILE A 30 15.61 4.77 -24.80
C ILE A 30 17.12 4.97 -24.93
N LEU A 31 17.55 5.60 -26.02
CA LEU A 31 18.95 5.96 -26.21
C LEU A 31 19.24 7.24 -25.42
N SER A 32 20.17 7.17 -24.47
CA SER A 32 20.66 8.35 -23.76
C SER A 32 21.62 9.15 -24.65
N THR A 33 21.87 10.41 -24.28
CA THR A 33 22.80 11.32 -24.96
C THR A 33 24.22 10.76 -25.06
N ASN A 34 24.61 9.88 -24.14
CA ASN A 34 25.90 9.18 -24.16
C ASN A 34 25.91 7.92 -25.04
N HIS A 35 24.91 7.71 -25.91
CA HIS A 35 24.71 6.50 -26.71
C HIS A 35 24.53 5.20 -25.89
N SER A 36 24.34 5.30 -24.57
CA SER A 36 23.98 4.18 -23.71
C SER A 36 22.48 3.94 -23.75
N ILE A 37 22.05 2.68 -23.83
CA ILE A 37 20.63 2.32 -23.79
C ILE A 37 20.18 2.22 -22.34
N VAL A 38 19.12 2.95 -22.00
CA VAL A 38 18.43 2.90 -20.71
C VAL A 38 17.08 2.21 -20.92
N CYS A 39 16.82 1.16 -20.15
CA CYS A 39 15.57 0.41 -20.23
C CYS A 39 14.58 0.89 -19.17
N PHE A 40 13.33 1.12 -19.56
CA PHE A 40 12.21 1.36 -18.66
C PHE A 40 11.38 0.08 -18.54
N PHE A 41 11.28 -0.43 -17.32
CA PHE A 41 10.68 -1.72 -17.00
C PHE A 41 9.18 -1.57 -16.70
N PRO A 42 8.30 -2.45 -17.21
CA PRO A 42 7.00 -2.67 -16.57
C PRO A 42 7.23 -3.13 -15.12
N PRO A 43 6.29 -2.90 -14.17
CA PRO A 43 6.46 -3.27 -12.75
C PRO A 43 6.74 -4.76 -12.50
N GLN A 44 6.47 -5.58 -13.50
CA GLN A 44 6.62 -7.03 -13.52
C GLN A 44 8.05 -7.49 -13.80
N TYR A 45 8.93 -6.60 -14.26
CA TYR A 45 10.29 -6.92 -14.68
C TYR A 45 11.31 -6.03 -13.97
N TYR A 46 12.53 -6.56 -13.80
CA TYR A 46 13.66 -5.83 -13.23
C TYR A 46 14.99 -6.29 -13.86
N GLY A 47 16.09 -5.64 -13.46
CA GLY A 47 17.42 -5.80 -14.05
C GLY A 47 17.72 -4.68 -15.04
N ASN A 48 18.90 -4.67 -15.65
CA ASN A 48 19.31 -3.58 -16.55
C ASN A 48 18.59 -3.61 -17.91
N TYR A 49 17.99 -4.75 -18.28
CA TYR A 49 17.44 -5.05 -19.60
C TYR A 49 16.04 -5.70 -19.51
N CYS A 50 15.31 -5.52 -18.41
CA CYS A 50 14.01 -6.17 -18.16
C CYS A 50 14.09 -7.71 -18.22
N GLN A 51 15.25 -8.29 -17.94
CA GLN A 51 15.52 -9.71 -18.16
C GLN A 51 14.98 -10.62 -17.04
N TYR A 52 14.68 -10.07 -15.87
CA TYR A 52 14.20 -10.83 -14.72
C TYR A 52 12.75 -10.51 -14.43
N HIS A 53 11.96 -11.54 -14.14
CA HIS A 53 10.58 -11.41 -13.74
C HIS A 53 10.49 -11.27 -12.21
N SER A 54 9.74 -10.28 -11.73
CA SER A 54 9.50 -10.08 -10.31
C SER A 54 8.56 -11.15 -9.74
N ASP A 55 8.88 -11.66 -8.55
CA ASP A 55 7.93 -12.48 -7.81
C ASP A 55 6.69 -11.65 -7.50
N ARG A 56 5.51 -12.25 -7.65
CA ARG A 56 4.24 -11.53 -7.48
C ARG A 56 3.45 -12.09 -6.30
N PHE A 57 2.86 -11.17 -5.57
CA PHE A 57 1.88 -11.45 -4.55
C PHE A 57 0.52 -10.94 -5.03
N LEU A 58 -0.48 -11.81 -5.04
CA LEU A 58 -1.85 -11.50 -5.43
C LEU A 58 -2.74 -11.53 -4.19
N LEU A 59 -3.37 -10.41 -3.87
CA LEU A 59 -4.39 -10.34 -2.83
C LEU A 59 -5.76 -10.33 -3.49
N LEU A 60 -6.59 -11.31 -3.14
CA LEU A 60 -8.00 -11.33 -3.51
C LEU A 60 -8.85 -11.09 -2.26
N LEU A 61 -9.55 -9.96 -2.22
CA LEU A 61 -10.39 -9.57 -1.10
C LEU A 61 -11.87 -9.59 -1.49
N HIS A 62 -12.68 -10.04 -0.56
CA HIS A 62 -14.12 -9.80 -0.57
C HIS A 62 -14.51 -9.21 0.79
N LEU A 63 -15.19 -8.05 0.77
CA LEU A 63 -15.68 -7.42 2.00
C LEU A 63 -17.11 -7.89 2.27
N ASN A 64 -17.34 -8.38 3.48
CA ASN A 64 -18.65 -8.81 3.94
C ASN A 64 -19.09 -7.95 5.13
N LEU A 65 -20.12 -7.15 4.89
CA LEU A 65 -20.70 -6.19 5.85
C LEU A 65 -22.01 -6.69 6.48
N SER A 66 -22.47 -7.90 6.20
CA SER A 66 -23.79 -8.37 6.63
C SER A 66 -23.97 -8.43 8.16
N GLN A 67 -22.87 -8.65 8.89
CA GLN A 67 -22.84 -8.70 10.36
C GLN A 67 -22.33 -7.40 11.00
N SER A 68 -22.20 -6.33 10.21
CA SER A 68 -21.68 -5.04 10.68
C SER A 68 -22.80 -4.07 11.08
N ILE A 69 -22.44 -2.95 11.70
CA ILE A 69 -23.40 -1.87 12.02
C ILE A 69 -24.04 -1.24 10.78
N TYR A 70 -23.40 -1.37 9.62
CA TYR A 70 -23.89 -0.83 8.35
C TYR A 70 -25.00 -1.68 7.73
N SER A 71 -25.34 -2.84 8.30
CA SER A 71 -26.38 -3.71 7.74
C SER A 71 -27.81 -3.25 8.01
N VAL A 72 -28.01 -2.36 8.98
CA VAL A 72 -29.34 -1.96 9.47
C VAL A 72 -29.70 -0.53 9.03
N GLN A 73 -28.72 0.30 8.73
CA GLN A 73 -28.92 1.73 8.42
C GLN A 73 -28.37 2.07 7.04
N ASN A 74 -29.23 2.65 6.19
CA ASN A 74 -28.84 3.21 4.89
C ASN A 74 -28.06 4.50 5.09
N HIS A 75 -26.78 4.37 5.41
CA HIS A 75 -25.87 5.50 5.50
C HIS A 75 -25.30 5.83 4.12
N THR A 76 -26.00 6.65 3.35
CA THR A 76 -25.53 7.15 2.04
C THR A 76 -24.35 8.11 2.18
N GLU A 77 -24.20 8.74 3.34
CA GLU A 77 -23.14 9.71 3.64
C GLU A 77 -21.86 9.08 4.23
N ILE A 78 -21.84 7.76 4.40
CA ILE A 78 -20.67 7.05 4.92
C ILE A 78 -19.93 6.38 3.78
N LEU A 79 -18.62 6.62 3.73
CA LEU A 79 -17.71 5.96 2.83
C LEU A 79 -16.58 5.30 3.63
N LEU A 80 -16.38 4.01 3.39
CA LEU A 80 -15.31 3.24 4.01
C LEU A 80 -14.07 3.29 3.12
N LYS A 81 -12.94 3.72 3.67
CA LYS A 81 -11.63 3.68 3.02
C LYS A 81 -10.86 2.49 3.58
N VAL A 82 -10.51 1.56 2.71
CA VAL A 82 -9.72 0.38 3.08
C VAL A 82 -8.31 0.56 2.57
N LEU A 83 -7.37 0.58 3.51
CA LEU A 83 -5.94 0.72 3.28
C LEU A 83 -5.27 -0.65 3.42
N LEU A 84 -4.44 -0.99 2.44
CA LEU A 84 -3.70 -2.24 2.35
C LEU A 84 -2.21 -1.93 2.46
N LEU A 85 -1.59 -2.43 3.52
CA LEU A 85 -0.18 -2.23 3.81
C LEU A 85 0.52 -3.58 3.72
N PHE A 86 1.41 -3.70 2.75
CA PHE A 86 2.27 -4.88 2.61
C PHE A 86 3.58 -4.65 3.34
N PHE A 87 3.84 -5.46 4.35
CA PHE A 87 4.96 -5.34 5.26
C PHE A 87 6.04 -6.37 4.97
N PHE A 88 7.27 -5.94 5.26
CA PHE A 88 8.38 -6.82 5.56
C PHE A 88 8.96 -6.44 6.93
N GLU A 89 8.92 -7.38 7.86
CA GLU A 89 9.10 -7.19 9.29
C GLU A 89 8.14 -6.09 9.77
N ASN A 90 8.66 -4.89 10.04
CA ASN A 90 7.89 -3.72 10.46
C ASN A 90 7.93 -2.56 9.45
N GLN A 91 8.47 -2.79 8.25
CA GLN A 91 8.59 -1.76 7.21
C GLN A 91 7.52 -1.93 6.14
N VAL A 92 6.87 -0.83 5.76
CA VAL A 92 5.89 -0.82 4.67
C VAL A 92 6.60 -0.85 3.32
N LEU A 93 6.44 -1.95 2.59
CA LEU A 93 6.95 -2.09 1.23
C LEU A 93 6.07 -1.35 0.24
N MET A 94 4.77 -1.58 0.33
CA MET A 94 3.80 -1.02 -0.58
C MET A 94 2.45 -0.76 0.09
N THR A 95 1.85 0.35 -0.32
CA THR A 95 0.55 0.82 0.16
C THR A 95 -0.40 0.90 -1.03
N ASN A 96 -1.57 0.29 -0.90
CA ASN A 96 -2.70 0.37 -1.84
C ASN A 96 -3.96 0.74 -1.07
N GLN A 97 -4.96 1.32 -1.73
CA GLN A 97 -6.24 1.65 -1.09
C GLN A 97 -7.42 1.44 -2.04
N PHE A 98 -8.60 1.26 -1.47
CA PHE A 98 -9.87 1.30 -2.20
C PHE A 98 -10.98 1.87 -1.32
N GLN A 99 -12.03 2.35 -1.96
CA GLN A 99 -13.20 2.93 -1.29
C GLN A 99 -14.40 1.99 -1.42
N VAL A 100 -15.26 1.97 -0.42
CA VAL A 100 -16.48 1.18 -0.39
C VAL A 100 -17.63 2.01 0.15
N GLN A 101 -18.73 2.03 -0.60
CA GLN A 101 -20.01 2.49 -0.08
C GLN A 101 -20.75 1.27 0.48
N PRO A 102 -21.08 1.23 1.79
CA PRO A 102 -21.68 0.06 2.43
C PRO A 102 -22.95 -0.45 1.73
N ALA A 103 -23.84 0.46 1.33
CA ALA A 103 -25.10 0.12 0.65
C ALA A 103 -24.88 -0.64 -0.67
N LEU A 104 -23.85 -0.29 -1.44
CA LEU A 104 -23.55 -0.96 -2.71
C LEU A 104 -22.90 -2.33 -2.50
N GLU A 105 -21.97 -2.43 -1.54
CA GLU A 105 -21.25 -3.68 -1.24
C GLU A 105 -22.19 -4.76 -0.67
N MET A 106 -23.28 -4.37 -0.01
CA MET A 106 -24.29 -5.31 0.49
C MET A 106 -25.23 -5.85 -0.61
N ASN A 107 -25.52 -5.04 -1.63
CA ASN A 107 -26.42 -5.45 -2.71
C ASN A 107 -25.78 -6.48 -3.66
N LYS A 108 -24.46 -6.41 -3.84
CA LYS A 108 -23.73 -7.30 -4.74
C LYS A 108 -22.36 -7.63 -4.19
N ILE A 109 -21.96 -8.89 -4.32
CA ILE A 109 -20.62 -9.33 -3.94
C ILE A 109 -19.60 -8.78 -4.94
N TYR A 110 -18.72 -7.91 -4.46
CA TYR A 110 -17.56 -7.44 -5.21
C TYR A 110 -16.29 -8.13 -4.72
N LYS A 111 -15.50 -8.65 -5.67
CA LYS A 111 -14.15 -9.16 -5.42
C LYS A 111 -13.15 -8.12 -5.89
N LYS A 112 -12.16 -7.81 -5.06
CA LYS A 112 -11.14 -6.79 -5.32
C LYS A 112 -9.78 -7.48 -5.37
N THR A 113 -9.03 -7.22 -6.43
CA THR A 113 -7.75 -7.88 -6.70
C THR A 113 -6.64 -6.84 -6.65
N PHE A 114 -5.58 -7.13 -5.88
CA PHE A 114 -4.43 -6.24 -5.74
C PHE A 114 -3.15 -7.02 -6.01
N HIS A 115 -2.28 -6.43 -6.82
CA HIS A 115 -0.98 -6.98 -7.15
C HIS A 115 0.08 -6.27 -6.30
N PHE A 116 0.86 -7.03 -5.54
CA PHE A 116 2.03 -6.54 -4.83
C PHE A 116 3.29 -7.19 -5.39
N VAL A 117 4.39 -6.44 -5.29
CA VAL A 117 5.70 -6.84 -5.81
C VAL A 117 6.66 -6.95 -4.64
N TYR A 118 7.42 -8.04 -4.59
CA TYR A 118 8.48 -8.20 -3.60
C TYR A 118 9.63 -7.24 -3.90
N SER A 119 10.20 -6.65 -2.86
CA SER A 119 11.38 -5.79 -3.01
C SER A 119 12.59 -6.62 -3.43
N HIS A 120 13.37 -6.09 -4.37
CA HIS A 120 14.59 -6.71 -4.89
C HIS A 120 15.87 -6.09 -4.33
N SER A 121 15.80 -5.37 -3.21
CA SER A 121 17.00 -4.81 -2.59
C SER A 121 17.96 -5.93 -2.14
N LEU A 122 19.24 -5.62 -2.01
CA LEU A 122 20.28 -6.58 -1.57
C LEU A 122 19.87 -7.31 -0.28
N ARG A 123 19.29 -6.58 0.67
CA ARG A 123 18.76 -7.13 1.93
C ARG A 123 17.72 -8.22 1.68
N PHE A 124 16.71 -7.95 0.85
CA PHE A 124 15.64 -8.93 0.56
C PHE A 124 16.17 -10.16 -0.18
N ARG A 125 17.11 -9.98 -1.10
CA ARG A 125 17.75 -11.11 -1.81
C ARG A 125 18.55 -11.99 -0.86
N GLN A 126 19.33 -11.39 0.04
CA GLN A 126 20.08 -12.13 1.05
C GLN A 126 19.16 -12.91 1.97
N GLU A 127 18.07 -12.30 2.45
CA GLU A 127 17.09 -12.98 3.30
C GLU A 127 16.35 -14.11 2.55
N ARG A 128 16.09 -13.94 1.26
CA ARG A 128 15.55 -15.01 0.42
C ARG A 128 16.56 -16.15 0.27
N MET A 129 17.84 -15.86 0.04
CA MET A 129 18.89 -16.88 -0.07
C MET A 129 19.08 -17.63 1.25
N LYS A 130 19.14 -16.93 2.39
CA LYS A 130 19.22 -17.58 3.71
C LYS A 130 18.04 -18.53 3.94
N ARG A 131 16.82 -18.10 3.60
CA ARG A 131 15.61 -18.92 3.72
C ARG A 131 15.60 -20.16 2.83
N TYR A 132 16.21 -20.09 1.65
CA TYR A 132 16.37 -21.26 0.80
C TYR A 132 17.15 -22.38 1.51
N PHE A 133 18.14 -22.02 2.33
CA PHE A 133 18.97 -22.98 3.08
C PHE A 133 18.43 -23.32 4.47
N ASN A 134 17.77 -22.37 5.16
CA ASN A 134 17.24 -22.58 6.52
C ASN A 134 15.85 -21.92 6.69
N ARG A 135 14.85 -22.75 6.94
CA ARG A 135 13.43 -22.39 7.03
C ARG A 135 12.88 -22.35 8.46
N SER A 136 13.73 -22.38 9.48
CA SER A 136 13.29 -22.44 10.88
C SER A 136 12.45 -21.25 11.33
N ASN A 137 12.65 -20.07 10.72
CA ASN A 137 11.87 -18.86 11.02
C ASN A 137 10.41 -18.91 10.52
N ILE A 138 10.08 -19.75 9.54
CA ILE A 138 8.73 -19.92 8.98
C ILE A 138 7.74 -20.40 10.04
N LEU A 139 8.16 -21.33 10.91
CA LEU A 139 7.24 -21.96 11.87
C LEU A 139 6.72 -21.01 12.94
N HIS A 140 7.44 -19.91 13.22
CA HIS A 140 7.15 -19.06 14.39
C HIS A 140 7.11 -17.55 14.10
N SER A 141 7.69 -17.07 12.98
CA SER A 141 7.67 -15.64 12.64
C SER A 141 7.87 -15.40 11.14
N HIS A 142 6.77 -15.15 10.43
CA HIS A 142 6.82 -14.76 9.03
C HIS A 142 7.20 -13.29 8.89
N PRO A 143 8.26 -12.96 8.11
CA PRO A 143 8.66 -11.57 7.95
C PRO A 143 7.69 -10.81 7.04
N TYR A 144 6.98 -11.49 6.14
CA TYR A 144 5.98 -10.82 5.30
C TYR A 144 4.61 -10.91 5.93
N SER A 145 3.94 -9.76 5.98
CA SER A 145 2.56 -9.70 6.42
C SER A 145 1.79 -8.65 5.64
N ILE A 146 0.47 -8.79 5.66
CA ILE A 146 -0.44 -7.78 5.16
C ILE A 146 -1.30 -7.31 6.29
N ARG A 147 -1.24 -6.00 6.54
CA ARG A 147 -2.19 -5.32 7.38
C ARG A 147 -3.23 -4.64 6.51
N ILE A 148 -4.48 -4.81 6.89
CA ILE A 148 -5.62 -4.17 6.26
C ILE A 148 -6.26 -3.31 7.33
N GLU A 149 -6.34 -2.02 7.06
CA GLU A 149 -6.93 -1.04 7.97
C GLU A 149 -8.15 -0.45 7.28
N MET A 150 -9.24 -0.31 8.01
CA MET A 150 -10.47 0.26 7.47
C MET A 150 -10.83 1.50 8.27
N TYR A 151 -11.08 2.57 7.52
CA TYR A 151 -11.40 3.87 8.03
C TYR A 151 -12.79 4.28 7.59
N GLU A 152 -13.57 4.84 8.50
CA GLU A 152 -14.84 5.48 8.19
C GLU A 152 -14.61 6.95 7.86
N THR A 153 -15.26 7.42 6.79
CA THR A 153 -15.28 8.82 6.41
C THR A 153 -16.73 9.28 6.24
N GLN A 154 -17.02 10.47 6.77
CA GLN A 154 -18.31 11.13 6.68
C GLN A 154 -18.07 12.62 6.38
N ARG A 155 -19.06 13.29 5.79
CA ARG A 155 -19.03 14.73 5.54
C ARG A 155 -18.70 15.52 6.82
N ASP A 156 -17.75 16.44 6.71
CA ASP A 156 -17.27 17.34 7.77
C ASP A 156 -16.78 16.69 9.07
N LYS A 157 -16.53 15.37 9.05
CA LYS A 157 -15.97 14.64 10.20
C LYS A 157 -14.55 14.20 9.91
N GLN A 158 -13.75 14.16 10.97
CA GLN A 158 -12.41 13.57 10.92
C GLN A 158 -12.51 12.07 10.61
N VAL A 159 -11.58 11.59 9.79
CA VAL A 159 -11.47 10.16 9.46
C VAL A 159 -11.20 9.34 10.74
N SER A 160 -11.93 8.25 10.91
CA SER A 160 -11.81 7.37 12.08
C SER A 160 -11.40 5.96 11.66
N LEU A 161 -10.45 5.34 12.37
CA LEU A 161 -10.13 3.92 12.19
C LEU A 161 -11.19 3.06 12.90
N ILE A 162 -11.80 2.12 12.17
CA ILE A 162 -12.89 1.27 12.69
C ILE A 162 -12.54 -0.21 12.76
N ALA A 163 -11.60 -0.68 11.94
CA ALA A 163 -11.26 -2.09 11.85
C ALA A 163 -9.84 -2.35 11.36
N GLY A 164 -9.27 -3.47 11.80
CA GLY A 164 -7.96 -3.94 11.40
C GLY A 164 -7.93 -5.46 11.18
N TRP A 165 -7.23 -5.91 10.15
CA TRP A 165 -6.87 -7.31 9.93
C TRP A 165 -5.36 -7.41 9.71
N GLN A 166 -4.75 -8.51 10.13
CA GLN A 166 -3.35 -8.78 9.84
C GLN A 166 -3.15 -10.25 9.50
N TYR A 167 -2.55 -10.51 8.34
CA TYR A 167 -2.29 -11.86 7.83
C TYR A 167 -0.80 -12.04 7.57
N SER A 168 -0.21 -13.08 8.16
CA SER A 168 1.12 -13.56 7.78
C SER A 168 1.09 -14.18 6.38
N ILE A 169 2.20 -14.09 5.66
CA ILE A 169 2.37 -14.73 4.35
C ILE A 169 3.32 -15.90 4.52
N ASP A 170 2.73 -17.10 4.41
CA ASP A 170 3.40 -18.30 4.90
C ASP A 170 4.26 -19.02 3.84
N PHE A 171 4.24 -18.56 2.59
CA PHE A 171 4.85 -19.26 1.46
C PHE A 171 6.05 -18.52 0.87
N ASP A 172 7.16 -19.25 0.71
CA ASP A 172 8.33 -18.81 -0.04
C ASP A 172 8.11 -19.09 -1.54
N TYR A 173 7.45 -18.14 -2.21
CA TYR A 173 7.50 -17.84 -3.64
C TYR A 173 7.60 -19.02 -4.64
N LEU A 174 6.46 -19.50 -5.13
CA LEU A 174 6.29 -19.84 -6.54
C LEU A 174 5.93 -18.54 -7.30
N PRO A 175 6.08 -18.44 -8.64
CA PRO A 175 6.10 -17.15 -9.36
C PRO A 175 4.91 -16.22 -9.10
N VAL A 176 3.78 -16.76 -8.60
CA VAL A 176 2.66 -16.02 -8.03
C VAL A 176 2.16 -16.70 -6.76
N PHE A 177 2.12 -15.99 -5.63
CA PHE A 177 1.38 -16.42 -4.42
C PHE A 177 0.03 -15.69 -4.36
N LEU A 178 -1.07 -16.43 -4.16
CA LEU A 178 -2.42 -15.89 -4.00
C LEU A 178 -2.90 -16.00 -2.55
N LEU A 179 -3.16 -14.86 -1.93
CA LEU A 179 -3.86 -14.77 -0.65
C LEU A 179 -5.30 -14.33 -0.88
N ALA A 180 -6.25 -15.25 -0.72
CA ALA A 180 -7.67 -14.94 -0.80
C ALA A 180 -8.27 -14.81 0.61
N LYS A 181 -8.91 -13.67 0.92
CA LYS A 181 -9.53 -13.42 2.23
C LYS A 181 -10.91 -12.79 2.08
N VAL A 182 -11.85 -13.27 2.90
CA VAL A 182 -13.13 -12.62 3.14
C VAL A 182 -13.01 -11.80 4.42
N LEU A 183 -13.05 -10.48 4.28
CA LEU A 183 -13.01 -9.54 5.40
C LEU A 183 -14.43 -9.43 5.95
N ARG A 184 -14.69 -10.11 7.06
CA ARG A 184 -15.99 -10.02 7.76
C ARG A 184 -15.88 -8.92 8.80
N LEU A 185 -16.61 -7.83 8.61
CA LEU A 185 -16.66 -6.77 9.62
C LEU A 185 -17.65 -7.19 10.72
N THR A 186 -17.12 -7.57 11.87
CA THR A 186 -17.90 -7.90 13.07
C THR A 186 -17.70 -6.82 14.12
N LYS A 187 -18.48 -6.87 15.21
CA LYS A 187 -18.40 -5.90 16.31
C LYS A 187 -17.76 -6.53 17.57
N PRO A 188 -16.42 -6.56 17.71
CA PRO A 188 -15.78 -6.89 18.99
C PRO A 188 -14.86 -5.76 19.51
N ASN A 189 -14.69 -5.66 20.84
CA ASN A 189 -13.82 -4.65 21.46
C ASN A 189 -13.17 -5.15 22.79
N PRO A 190 -12.01 -5.82 22.76
CA PRO A 190 -11.14 -6.10 23.91
C PRO A 190 -10.15 -4.96 24.18
N CYS A 191 -10.17 -3.85 23.42
CA CYS A 191 -9.40 -2.65 23.76
C CYS A 191 -9.98 -1.92 24.99
N LEU A 192 -10.86 -2.57 25.79
CA LEU A 192 -11.48 -2.03 27.00
C LEU A 192 -10.47 -1.55 28.03
N THR A 193 -9.33 -2.22 28.16
CA THR A 193 -8.23 -1.83 29.06
C THR A 193 -7.21 -0.89 28.41
N ASN A 194 -7.38 -0.57 27.12
CA ASN A 194 -6.47 0.20 26.27
C ASN A 194 -4.98 -0.09 26.56
N PRO A 195 -4.45 -1.25 26.14
CA PRO A 195 -3.06 -1.66 26.40
C PRO A 195 -2.01 -0.79 25.68
N CYS A 196 -2.42 0.21 24.91
CA CYS A 196 -1.55 1.05 24.10
C CYS A 196 -1.18 2.36 24.80
N ASN A 197 -0.04 2.94 24.40
CA ASN A 197 0.44 4.21 24.95
C ASN A 197 -0.47 5.40 24.57
N LYS A 198 -0.29 6.54 25.26
CA LYS A 198 -1.11 7.77 25.08
C LYS A 198 -1.27 8.24 23.62
N ASN A 199 -0.21 8.13 22.81
CA ASN A 199 -0.20 8.57 21.41
C ASN A 199 -0.53 7.46 20.40
N GLN A 200 -1.05 6.34 20.90
CA GLN A 200 -1.50 5.20 20.11
C GLN A 200 -3.02 5.06 20.20
N GLN A 201 -3.58 4.46 19.16
CA GLN A 201 -4.95 3.99 19.10
C GLN A 201 -4.92 2.46 19.12
N CYS A 202 -5.60 1.86 20.09
CA CYS A 202 -5.79 0.41 20.15
C CYS A 202 -6.83 -0.01 19.11
N GLN A 203 -6.48 -1.02 18.33
CA GLN A 203 -7.37 -1.65 17.36
C GLN A 203 -7.27 -3.18 17.51
N GLN A 204 -8.36 -3.84 17.88
CA GLN A 204 -8.40 -5.31 17.85
C GLN A 204 -8.30 -5.81 16.41
N LEU A 205 -7.56 -6.90 16.22
CA LEU A 205 -7.56 -7.64 14.96
C LEU A 205 -8.84 -8.45 14.84
N ILE A 206 -9.61 -8.19 13.79
CA ILE A 206 -10.88 -8.88 13.55
C ILE A 206 -10.67 -10.36 13.24
N ASN A 207 -9.56 -10.71 12.58
CA ASN A 207 -9.22 -12.09 12.25
C ASN A 207 -8.52 -12.86 13.38
N ASP A 208 -8.17 -12.22 14.49
CA ASP A 208 -7.57 -12.86 15.65
C ASP A 208 -7.94 -12.08 16.91
N GLN A 209 -9.04 -12.51 17.56
CA GLN A 209 -9.63 -11.78 18.67
C GLN A 209 -8.71 -11.69 19.90
N SER A 210 -7.69 -12.55 19.99
CA SER A 210 -6.69 -12.54 21.06
C SER A 210 -5.63 -11.45 20.89
N LYS A 211 -5.56 -10.83 19.69
CA LYS A 211 -4.53 -9.85 19.33
C LYS A 211 -5.11 -8.47 19.10
N TYR A 212 -4.30 -7.46 19.38
CA TYR A 212 -4.57 -6.07 19.10
C TYR A 212 -3.34 -5.41 18.45
N LEU A 213 -3.58 -4.29 17.79
CA LEU A 213 -2.56 -3.41 17.25
C LEU A 213 -2.60 -2.07 17.97
N CYS A 214 -1.43 -1.55 18.31
CA CYS A 214 -1.27 -0.18 18.75
C CYS A 214 -0.76 0.64 17.57
N LEU A 215 -1.64 1.46 17.00
CA LEU A 215 -1.32 2.27 15.82
C LEU A 215 -1.08 3.72 16.24
N CYS A 216 -0.04 4.36 15.72
CA CYS A 216 0.20 5.77 16.03
C CYS A 216 -0.98 6.64 15.61
N LYS A 217 -1.35 7.59 16.48
CA LYS A 217 -2.29 8.66 16.12
C LYS A 217 -1.73 9.50 14.97
N SER A 218 -2.60 10.30 14.36
CA SER A 218 -2.17 11.22 13.28
C SER A 218 -0.95 12.02 13.72
N ASN A 219 0.00 12.20 12.82
CA ASN A 219 1.22 13.00 13.01
C ASN A 219 2.27 12.38 13.94
N PHE A 220 2.01 11.24 14.59
CA PHE A 220 2.98 10.58 15.45
C PHE A 220 3.67 9.40 14.74
N THR A 221 4.94 9.16 15.10
CA THR A 221 5.83 8.12 14.57
C THR A 221 6.81 7.66 15.67
N GLY A 222 7.68 6.71 15.33
CA GLY A 222 8.73 6.19 16.18
C GLY A 222 8.25 5.11 17.14
N GLU A 223 9.18 4.58 17.91
CA GLU A 223 8.88 3.57 18.92
C GLU A 223 7.89 4.14 19.96
N GLY A 224 6.80 3.39 20.18
CA GLY A 224 5.73 3.83 21.08
C GLY A 224 4.96 5.07 20.63
N CYS A 225 5.15 5.55 19.39
CA CYS A 225 4.57 6.79 18.86
C CYS A 225 4.95 8.02 19.69
N SER A 226 6.20 8.05 20.13
CA SER A 226 6.77 9.08 21.00
C SER A 226 7.19 10.36 20.25
N ILE A 227 7.36 10.27 18.93
CA ILE A 227 7.86 11.37 18.10
C ILE A 227 6.69 11.98 17.34
N GLU A 228 6.52 13.29 17.45
CA GLU A 228 5.59 14.04 16.60
C GLU A 228 6.32 14.49 15.33
N ASP A 229 5.93 13.93 14.18
CA ASP A 229 6.64 14.07 12.91
C ASP A 229 6.42 15.45 12.29
N SER A 230 7.53 16.17 12.05
CA SER A 230 7.51 17.50 11.46
C SER A 230 6.95 17.52 10.03
N ARG A 231 7.02 16.41 9.28
CA ARG A 231 6.46 16.30 7.93
C ARG A 231 4.93 16.44 7.93
N CYS A 232 4.27 16.19 9.06
CA CYS A 232 2.83 16.36 9.22
C CYS A 232 2.43 17.70 9.86
N LYS A 233 3.37 18.49 10.42
CA LYS A 233 3.06 19.67 11.26
C LYS A 233 2.54 20.90 10.51
N ASN A 234 2.81 21.02 9.21
CA ASN A 234 2.49 22.22 8.44
C ASN A 234 1.28 22.04 7.51
N GLY A 235 0.29 21.23 7.90
CA GLY A 235 -0.89 20.99 7.07
C GLY A 235 -0.55 20.26 5.76
N PHE A 236 0.42 19.35 5.79
CA PHE A 236 0.80 18.55 4.61
C PHE A 236 -0.39 17.77 4.03
N CYS A 237 -1.24 17.24 4.91
CA CYS A 237 -2.54 16.73 4.52
C CYS A 237 -3.60 17.81 4.75
N ALA A 238 -4.59 17.86 3.87
CA ALA A 238 -5.74 18.74 4.01
C ALA A 238 -6.47 18.54 5.35
N ALA A 239 -7.27 19.55 5.73
CA ALA A 239 -8.06 19.50 6.96
C ALA A 239 -8.89 18.21 7.06
N GLN A 240 -9.04 17.70 8.28
CA GLN A 240 -9.77 16.46 8.62
C GLN A 240 -9.15 15.14 8.09
N ALA A 241 -8.08 15.20 7.29
CA ALA A 241 -7.30 14.02 6.91
C ALA A 241 -6.46 13.49 8.07
N LEU A 242 -6.07 12.22 8.01
CA LEU A 242 -5.05 11.65 8.90
C LEU A 242 -3.70 11.60 8.19
N CYS A 243 -2.65 12.09 8.85
CA CYS A 243 -1.28 12.00 8.38
C CYS A 243 -0.58 10.82 9.05
N LYS A 244 -0.07 9.88 8.24
CA LYS A 244 0.65 8.68 8.67
C LYS A 244 2.09 8.71 8.14
N PRO A 245 3.06 9.13 8.97
CA PRO A 245 4.45 9.25 8.52
C PRO A 245 5.08 7.92 8.10
N ASP A 246 4.73 6.83 8.80
CA ASP A 246 5.35 5.51 8.64
C ASP A 246 4.71 4.64 7.55
N TYR A 247 3.67 5.14 6.88
CA TYR A 247 2.93 4.38 5.86
C TYR A 247 3.52 4.56 4.45
N GLN A 248 4.71 5.14 4.40
CA GLN A 248 5.48 5.36 3.18
C GLN A 248 5.88 4.04 2.53
N SER A 249 5.67 3.92 1.22
CA SER A 249 6.12 2.77 0.44
C SER A 249 7.60 2.88 0.10
N LEU A 250 8.41 1.94 0.57
CA LEU A 250 9.84 1.84 0.23
C LEU A 250 10.10 1.72 -1.28
N LEU A 251 9.15 1.20 -2.05
CA LEU A 251 9.28 1.03 -3.51
C LEU A 251 9.03 2.32 -4.30
N ARG A 252 8.41 3.36 -3.70
CA ARG A 252 8.08 4.61 -4.40
C ARG A 252 9.07 5.77 -4.16
N GLY A 253 10.11 5.56 -3.36
CA GLY A 253 11.25 6.49 -3.21
C GLY A 253 10.99 7.83 -2.49
N ASN A 254 9.74 8.31 -2.42
CA ASN A 254 9.41 9.62 -1.84
C ASN A 254 9.22 9.55 -0.33
N GLN A 255 9.96 10.37 0.44
CA GLN A 255 9.90 10.52 1.92
C GLN A 255 8.63 11.19 2.45
N SER A 256 7.64 11.42 1.59
CA SER A 256 6.39 12.08 1.94
C SER A 256 5.52 11.19 2.84
N PRO A 257 4.89 11.76 3.88
CA PRO A 257 3.95 11.02 4.71
C PRO A 257 2.70 10.65 3.89
N TYR A 258 1.98 9.62 4.35
CA TYR A 258 0.75 9.17 3.69
C TYR A 258 -0.48 9.87 4.27
N CYS A 259 -1.31 10.47 3.42
CA CYS A 259 -2.56 11.10 3.82
C CYS A 259 -3.76 10.18 3.59
N ILE A 260 -4.54 9.94 4.64
CA ILE A 260 -5.84 9.26 4.55
C ILE A 260 -6.91 10.34 4.46
N CYS A 261 -7.43 10.54 3.25
CA CYS A 261 -8.31 11.68 2.96
C CYS A 261 -9.70 11.54 3.62
N PRO A 262 -10.36 12.67 3.95
CA PRO A 262 -11.75 12.69 4.39
C PRO A 262 -12.73 12.40 3.24
N TYR A 263 -14.03 12.47 3.52
CA TYR A 263 -15.10 12.25 2.55
C TYR A 263 -14.94 13.20 1.34
N ASN A 264 -15.18 12.69 0.13
CA ASN A 264 -15.06 13.41 -1.16
C ASN A 264 -13.73 14.12 -1.47
N ARG A 265 -12.66 13.87 -0.70
CA ARG A 265 -11.31 14.39 -0.97
C ARG A 265 -10.31 13.34 -1.47
N TYR A 266 -9.44 13.76 -2.38
CA TYR A 266 -8.51 12.92 -3.14
C TYR A 266 -7.16 13.59 -3.38
N GLY A 267 -6.22 12.80 -3.91
CA GLY A 267 -4.84 13.23 -4.16
C GLY A 267 -3.87 12.84 -3.02
N PRO A 268 -2.56 13.03 -3.22
CA PRO A 268 -1.54 12.64 -2.24
C PRO A 268 -1.63 13.45 -0.93
N GLN A 269 -2.13 14.69 -1.00
CA GLN A 269 -2.32 15.60 0.13
C GLN A 269 -3.79 15.82 0.49
N CYS A 270 -4.73 15.20 -0.25
CA CYS A 270 -6.18 15.35 -0.04
C CYS A 270 -6.75 16.75 -0.36
N ASP A 271 -6.10 17.51 -1.24
CA ASP A 271 -6.54 18.86 -1.61
C ASP A 271 -7.60 18.91 -2.71
N ILE A 272 -7.79 17.80 -3.44
CA ILE A 272 -8.78 17.74 -4.52
C ILE A 272 -10.14 17.37 -3.91
N ASN A 273 -11.10 18.29 -3.98
CA ASN A 273 -12.49 18.05 -3.62
C ASN A 273 -13.32 17.75 -4.88
N ILE A 274 -14.24 16.78 -4.81
CA ILE A 274 -15.13 16.44 -5.95
C ILE A 274 -16.36 17.36 -6.00
N ASP A 275 -16.74 17.96 -4.86
CA ASP A 275 -17.93 18.80 -4.77
C ASP A 275 -17.66 20.28 -5.14
N ASP A 276 -16.40 20.63 -5.44
CA ASP A 276 -15.96 21.97 -5.90
C ASP A 276 -15.80 22.01 -7.43
#